data_AF-Q08RG1-F1
#
_entry.id   AF-Q08RG1-F1
#
_cell.length_a   1.000
_cell.length_b   1.000
_cell.length_c   1.000
_cell.angle_alpha   90.00
_cell.angle_beta   90.00
_cell.angle_gamma   90.00
#
_symmetry.space_group_name_H-M   'P 1'
#
loop_
_entity.id
_entity.type
_entity.pdbx_description
1 polymer ?
#
loop_
_entity_poly.entity_id
_entity_poly.type
_entity_poly.pdbx_seq_one_letter_code
_entity_poly.pdbx_strand_id
1 'polypeptide(L)'
;MHPTSLLLLRQKEHARHSPALVRWALIGTALLFLGVFLVVPLVAVFHHAFQKGAGAYFAALQDPEAWSAIRLTVLAALISVPLNLVFGLASAWLIARFRFPGRDLLITLIDLPFSVSPVIAGLIFVLLFGRQGWLGPWLAGHGI
;
A
#
# COMPACT_ATOMS: atom_id res chain seq x y z
N MET A 1 -7.20 -18.51 -53.32
CA MET A 1 -6.87 -17.17 -52.80
C MET A 1 -8.19 -16.42 -52.57
N HIS A 2 -8.60 -16.23 -51.31
CA HIS A 2 -9.96 -15.84 -50.93
C HIS A 2 -10.08 -14.32 -50.75
N PRO A 3 -11.08 -13.62 -51.35
CA PRO A 3 -11.25 -12.16 -51.30
C PRO A 3 -11.68 -11.60 -49.93
N THR A 4 -11.91 -12.45 -48.93
CA THR A 4 -12.45 -12.09 -47.61
C THR A 4 -11.43 -11.44 -46.68
N SER A 5 -10.13 -11.58 -46.94
CA SER A 5 -9.04 -11.03 -46.11
C SER A 5 -8.86 -9.51 -46.27
N LEU A 6 -9.31 -8.92 -47.37
CA LEU A 6 -9.16 -7.48 -47.65
C LEU A 6 -10.16 -6.61 -46.89
N LEU A 7 -11.33 -7.15 -46.52
CA LEU A 7 -12.35 -6.41 -45.78
C LEU A 7 -12.01 -6.26 -44.29
N LEU A 8 -11.30 -7.23 -43.70
CA LEU A 8 -10.86 -7.18 -42.30
C LEU A 8 -9.72 -6.18 -42.06
N LEU A 9 -8.93 -5.86 -43.10
CA LEU A 9 -7.86 -4.87 -43.01
C LEU A 9 -8.39 -3.42 -43.07
N ARG A 10 -9.53 -3.19 -43.74
CA ARG A 10 -10.15 -1.85 -43.87
C ARG A 10 -10.92 -1.41 -42.63
N GLN A 11 -11.39 -2.35 -41.79
CA GLN A 11 -12.10 -2.01 -40.54
C GLN A 11 -11.18 -1.57 -39.40
N LYS A 12 -9.89 -1.93 -39.42
CA LYS A 12 -8.94 -1.57 -38.36
C LYS A 12 -8.50 -0.10 -38.40
N GLU A 13 -8.67 0.60 -39.52
CA GLU A 13 -8.25 2.00 -39.66
C GLU A 13 -9.26 3.01 -39.08
N HIS A 14 -10.56 2.67 -39.03
CA HIS A 14 -11.59 3.62 -38.59
C HIS A 14 -11.76 3.71 -37.06
N ALA A 15 -11.02 2.95 -36.26
CA ALA A 15 -11.26 2.83 -34.83
C ALA A 15 -10.38 3.73 -33.92
N ARG A 16 -9.62 4.71 -34.44
CA ARG A 16 -8.68 5.45 -33.57
C ARG A 16 -8.42 6.92 -33.84
N HIS A 17 -9.40 7.66 -34.37
CA HIS A 17 -9.36 9.12 -34.38
C HIS A 17 -10.27 9.70 -33.31
N SER A 18 -9.95 9.50 -32.02
CA SER A 18 -10.36 10.50 -31.04
C SER A 18 -9.63 11.79 -31.42
N PRO A 19 -10.32 12.94 -31.61
CA PRO A 19 -9.65 14.20 -31.86
C PRO A 19 -8.59 14.41 -30.77
N ALA A 20 -7.36 14.79 -31.14
CA ALA A 20 -6.28 14.99 -30.17
C ALA A 20 -6.73 15.91 -29.01
N LEU A 21 -7.61 16.86 -29.33
CA LEU A 21 -8.30 17.77 -28.41
C LEU A 21 -9.13 17.04 -27.35
N VAL A 22 -9.93 16.03 -27.72
CA VAL A 22 -10.72 15.22 -26.77
C VAL A 22 -9.81 14.40 -25.86
N ARG A 23 -8.74 13.81 -26.41
CA ARG A 23 -7.76 13.07 -25.62
C ARG A 23 -7.08 13.97 -24.58
N TRP A 24 -6.63 15.15 -24.99
CA TRP A 24 -6.00 16.12 -24.09
C TRP A 24 -6.99 16.72 -23.09
N ALA A 25 -8.25 16.92 -23.47
CA ALA A 25 -9.30 17.36 -22.55
C ALA A 25 -9.57 16.32 -21.46
N LEU A 26 -9.66 15.03 -21.83
CA LEU A 26 -9.85 13.95 -20.86
C LEU A 26 -8.65 13.79 -19.93
N ILE A 27 -7.42 13.83 -20.48
CA ILE A 27 -6.19 13.78 -19.68
C ILE A 27 -6.09 15.00 -18.76
N GLY A 28 -6.34 16.20 -19.27
CA GLY A 28 -6.30 17.44 -18.51
C GLY A 28 -7.33 17.44 -17.38
N THR A 29 -8.55 16.95 -17.64
CA THR A 29 -9.59 16.83 -16.61
C THR A 29 -9.21 15.80 -15.55
N ALA A 30 -8.69 14.63 -15.95
CA ALA A 30 -8.23 13.60 -15.01
C ALA A 30 -7.06 14.08 -14.13
N LEU A 31 -6.08 14.75 -14.74
CA LEU A 31 -4.94 15.34 -14.03
C LEU A 31 -5.35 16.48 -13.12
N LEU A 32 -6.29 17.34 -13.55
CA LEU A 32 -6.83 18.40 -12.71
C LEU A 32 -7.58 17.82 -11.51
N PHE A 33 -8.44 16.84 -11.74
CA PHE A 33 -9.18 16.17 -10.67
C PHE A 33 -8.22 15.50 -9.67
N LEU A 34 -7.25 14.71 -10.15
CA LEU A 34 -6.25 14.06 -9.30
C LEU A 34 -5.39 15.09 -8.56
N GLY A 35 -4.98 16.15 -9.27
CA GLY A 35 -4.19 17.24 -8.72
C GLY A 35 -4.93 17.98 -7.60
N VAL A 36 -6.19 18.36 -7.82
CA VAL A 36 -7.03 19.00 -6.79
C VAL A 36 -7.23 18.05 -5.62
N PHE A 37 -7.59 16.79 -5.87
CA PHE A 37 -7.88 15.81 -4.83
C PHE A 37 -6.65 15.49 -3.96
N LEU A 38 -5.44 15.52 -4.52
CA LEU A 38 -4.21 15.29 -3.78
C LEU A 38 -3.66 16.55 -3.11
N VAL A 39 -3.62 17.68 -3.84
CA VAL A 39 -2.97 18.91 -3.40
C VAL A 39 -3.80 19.67 -2.37
N VAL A 40 -5.13 19.73 -2.52
CA VAL A 40 -5.98 20.44 -1.56
C VAL A 40 -5.86 19.92 -0.12
N PRO A 41 -6.02 18.61 0.17
CA PRO A 41 -5.86 18.11 1.54
C PRO A 41 -4.43 18.27 2.04
N LEU A 42 -3.43 18.14 1.17
CA LEU A 42 -2.03 18.38 1.53
C LEU A 42 -1.81 19.82 2.00
N VAL A 43 -2.29 20.80 1.21
CA VAL A 43 -2.23 22.22 1.56
C VAL A 43 -3.00 22.49 2.85
N ALA A 44 -4.18 21.86 3.04
CA ALA A 44 -4.96 22.00 4.25
C ALA A 44 -4.18 21.50 5.50
N VAL A 45 -3.52 20.33 5.41
CA VAL A 45 -2.69 19.80 6.50
C VAL A 45 -1.56 20.78 6.86
N PHE A 46 -0.84 21.31 5.87
CA PHE A 46 0.21 22.30 6.12
C PHE A 46 -0.34 23.59 6.70
N HIS A 47 -1.45 24.10 6.17
CA HIS A 47 -2.10 25.28 6.69
C HIS A 47 -2.50 25.09 8.16
N HIS A 48 -3.11 23.96 8.52
CA HIS A 48 -3.45 23.63 9.90
C HIS A 48 -2.21 23.44 10.81
N ALA A 49 -1.14 22.84 10.30
CA ALA A 49 0.10 22.66 11.04
C ALA A 49 0.79 24.01 11.38
N PHE A 50 0.71 25.00 10.49
CA PHE A 50 1.34 26.31 10.67
C PHE A 50 0.40 27.40 11.21
N GLN A 51 -0.89 27.13 11.40
CA GLN A 51 -1.89 28.09 11.89
C GLN A 51 -1.52 28.74 13.23
N LYS A 52 -0.82 28.01 14.11
CA LYS A 52 -0.36 28.51 15.42
C LYS A 52 1.05 29.13 15.36
N GLY A 53 1.60 29.32 14.17
CA GLY A 53 2.96 29.81 13.93
C GLY A 53 4.04 28.72 14.05
N ALA A 54 5.23 29.00 13.52
CA ALA A 54 6.37 28.07 13.57
C ALA A 54 6.80 27.73 15.00
N GLY A 55 6.58 28.64 15.97
CA GLY A 55 6.87 28.41 17.38
C GLY A 55 6.05 27.25 17.98
N ALA A 56 4.77 27.11 17.61
CA ALA A 56 3.93 26.00 18.08
C ALA A 56 4.37 24.65 17.46
N TYR A 57 4.90 24.65 16.25
CA TYR A 57 5.50 23.47 15.61
C TYR A 57 6.75 23.00 16.36
N PHE A 58 7.67 23.91 16.70
CA PHE A 58 8.85 23.56 17.50
C PHE A 58 8.50 23.15 18.93
N ALA A 59 7.47 23.76 19.54
CA ALA A 59 6.97 23.35 20.84
C ALA A 59 6.38 21.92 20.81
N ALA A 60 5.64 21.56 19.74
CA ALA A 60 5.12 20.20 19.56
C ALA A 60 6.24 19.17 19.36
N LEU A 61 7.37 19.55 18.76
CA LEU A 61 8.55 18.69 18.67
C LEU A 61 9.30 18.53 20.01
N GLN A 62 9.07 19.40 20.98
CA GLN A 62 9.61 19.26 22.34
C GLN A 62 8.72 18.42 23.25
N ASP A 63 7.55 18.00 22.76
CA ASP A 63 6.63 17.14 23.50
C ASP A 63 7.27 15.74 23.71
N PRO A 64 7.39 15.27 24.97
CA PRO A 64 7.85 13.93 25.27
C PRO A 64 7.03 12.83 24.56
N GLU A 65 5.73 13.03 24.33
CA GLU A 65 4.89 12.08 23.62
C GLU A 65 5.27 11.96 22.15
N ALA A 66 5.60 13.09 21.50
CA ALA A 66 6.06 13.10 20.11
C ALA A 66 7.38 12.31 19.96
N TRP A 67 8.32 12.49 20.88
CA TRP A 67 9.57 11.74 20.89
C TRP A 67 9.37 10.24 21.15
N SER A 68 8.45 9.88 22.04
CA SER A 68 8.11 8.48 22.29
C SER A 68 7.54 7.81 21.04
N ALA A 69 6.60 8.46 20.35
CA ALA A 69 6.00 7.97 19.11
C ALA A 69 7.03 7.84 17.97
N ILE A 70 7.91 8.83 17.82
CA ILE A 70 9.00 8.79 16.82
C ILE A 70 9.94 7.61 17.14
N ARG A 71 10.37 7.45 18.39
CA ARG A 71 11.28 6.37 18.81
C ARG A 71 10.67 5.00 18.54
N LEU A 72 9.39 4.81 18.87
CA LEU A 72 8.68 3.55 18.62
C LEU A 72 8.61 3.25 17.11
N THR A 73 8.29 4.25 16.30
CA THR A 73 8.19 4.11 14.84
C THR A 73 9.55 3.77 14.23
N VAL A 74 10.61 4.46 14.65
CA VAL A 74 11.98 4.21 14.19
C VAL A 74 12.44 2.81 14.60
N LEU A 75 12.20 2.40 15.84
CA LEU A 75 12.56 1.07 16.32
C LEU A 75 11.81 -0.02 15.54
N ALA A 76 10.51 0.15 15.34
CA ALA A 76 9.69 -0.77 14.55
C ALA A 76 10.20 -0.87 13.11
N ALA A 77 10.52 0.26 12.46
CA ALA A 77 11.07 0.27 11.12
C ALA A 77 12.46 -0.39 11.05
N LEU A 78 13.33 -0.12 12.03
CA LEU A 78 14.69 -0.64 12.07
C LEU A 78 14.73 -2.16 12.26
N ILE A 79 13.71 -2.75 12.88
CA ILE A 79 13.55 -4.21 13.00
C ILE A 79 12.82 -4.78 11.78
N SER A 80 11.69 -4.17 11.39
CA SER A 80 10.83 -4.71 10.34
C SER A 80 11.47 -4.66 8.95
N VAL A 81 12.19 -3.58 8.61
CA VAL A 81 12.78 -3.41 7.28
C VAL A 81 13.84 -4.48 6.97
N PRO A 82 14.84 -4.76 7.83
CA PRO A 82 15.82 -5.82 7.57
C PRO A 82 15.18 -7.21 7.51
N LEU A 83 14.21 -7.50 8.39
CA LEU A 83 13.50 -8.78 8.35
C LEU A 83 12.73 -8.94 7.03
N ASN A 84 11.95 -7.92 6.63
CA ASN A 84 11.23 -7.92 5.36
C ASN A 84 12.18 -8.04 4.17
N LEU A 85 13.36 -7.41 4.23
CA LEU A 85 14.37 -7.52 3.19
C LEU A 85 14.92 -8.95 3.08
N VAL A 86 15.32 -9.56 4.18
CA VAL A 86 15.89 -10.92 4.19
C VAL A 86 14.86 -11.94 3.71
N PHE A 87 13.66 -11.94 4.30
CA PHE A 87 12.61 -12.89 3.93
C PHE A 87 12.04 -12.62 2.54
N GLY A 88 11.81 -11.35 2.20
CA GLY A 88 11.30 -10.95 0.88
C GLY A 88 12.28 -11.31 -0.23
N LEU A 89 13.57 -11.02 -0.04
CA LEU A 89 14.60 -11.36 -1.02
C LEU A 89 14.79 -12.88 -1.13
N ALA A 90 14.83 -13.60 -0.01
CA ALA A 90 14.94 -15.05 -0.01
C ALA A 90 13.77 -15.72 -0.75
N SER A 91 12.53 -15.30 -0.46
CA SER A 91 11.34 -15.82 -1.13
C SER A 91 11.31 -15.45 -2.61
N ALA A 92 11.62 -14.19 -2.97
CA ALA A 92 11.69 -13.76 -4.36
C ALA A 92 12.76 -14.55 -5.15
N TRP A 93 13.94 -14.75 -4.57
CA TRP A 93 15.02 -15.53 -5.16
C TRP A 93 14.62 -17.00 -5.34
N LEU A 94 13.98 -17.60 -4.33
CA LEU A 94 13.49 -18.97 -4.39
C LEU A 94 12.47 -19.16 -5.52
N ILE A 95 11.49 -18.26 -5.64
CA ILE A 95 10.41 -18.30 -6.63
C ILE A 95 10.94 -18.05 -8.06
N ALA A 96 11.94 -17.18 -8.20
CA ALA A 96 12.51 -16.80 -9.50
C ALA A 96 13.49 -17.84 -10.05
N ARG A 97 14.26 -18.52 -9.17
CA ARG A 97 15.34 -19.41 -9.57
C ARG A 97 14.97 -20.90 -9.53
N PHE A 98 14.03 -21.31 -8.69
CA PHE A 98 13.70 -22.73 -8.47
C PHE A 98 12.26 -23.06 -8.86
N ARG A 99 12.04 -24.26 -9.40
CA ARG A 99 10.71 -24.84 -9.63
C ARG A 99 10.54 -26.04 -8.69
N PHE A 100 9.65 -25.92 -7.71
CA PHE A 100 9.37 -26.93 -6.69
C PHE A 100 7.85 -27.10 -6.51
N PRO A 101 7.36 -28.27 -6.07
CA PRO A 101 5.93 -28.59 -6.07
C PRO A 101 5.07 -27.71 -5.12
N GLY A 102 5.67 -27.03 -4.14
CA GLY A 102 4.97 -26.11 -3.21
C GLY A 102 5.02 -24.62 -3.59
N ARG A 103 5.50 -24.29 -4.80
CA ARG A 103 5.77 -22.90 -5.20
C ARG A 103 4.52 -22.02 -5.22
N ASP A 104 3.42 -22.54 -5.73
CA ASP A 104 2.19 -21.75 -5.88
C ASP A 104 1.50 -21.51 -4.53
N LEU A 105 1.67 -22.44 -3.58
CA LEU A 105 1.24 -22.24 -2.20
C LEU A 105 2.02 -21.11 -1.51
N LEU A 106 3.34 -21.06 -1.73
CA LEU A 106 4.18 -19.98 -1.19
C LEU A 106 3.77 -18.61 -1.76
N ILE A 107 3.54 -18.52 -3.06
CA ILE A 107 3.06 -17.27 -3.71
C ILE A 107 1.72 -16.84 -3.11
N THR A 108 0.78 -17.77 -3.00
CA THR A 108 -0.54 -17.48 -2.42
C THR A 108 -0.43 -16.98 -0.99
N LEU A 109 0.44 -17.57 -0.17
CA LEU A 109 0.66 -17.16 1.22
C LEU A 109 1.26 -15.74 1.33
N ILE A 110 2.13 -15.38 0.38
CA ILE A 110 2.73 -14.04 0.30
C ILE A 110 1.71 -12.98 -0.14
N ASP A 111 0.79 -13.33 -1.04
CA ASP A 111 -0.23 -12.41 -1.57
C ASP A 111 -1.47 -12.28 -0.67
N LEU A 112 -1.73 -13.30 0.16
CA LEU A 112 -2.84 -13.36 1.10
C LEU A 112 -3.01 -12.11 1.99
N PRO A 113 -1.98 -11.58 2.68
CA PRO A 113 -2.13 -10.40 3.52
C PRO A 113 -2.62 -9.17 2.75
N PHE A 114 -2.28 -9.03 1.46
CA PHE A 114 -2.74 -7.92 0.63
C PHE A 114 -4.20 -8.07 0.19
N SER A 115 -4.71 -9.30 0.18
CA SER A 115 -6.11 -9.60 -0.14
C SER A 115 -7.04 -9.40 1.06
N VAL A 116 -6.50 -9.35 2.28
CA VAL A 116 -7.26 -9.16 3.51
C VAL A 116 -7.41 -7.67 3.82
N SER A 117 -8.63 -7.25 4.19
CA SER A 117 -8.89 -5.87 4.64
C SER A 117 -8.07 -5.53 5.89
N PRO A 118 -7.47 -4.33 5.99
CA PRO A 118 -6.75 -3.90 7.19
C PRO A 118 -7.56 -4.03 8.48
N VAL A 119 -8.88 -3.83 8.40
CA VAL A 119 -9.79 -3.95 9.54
C VAL A 119 -9.86 -5.40 10.03
N ILE A 120 -9.91 -6.37 9.11
CA ILE A 120 -9.94 -7.80 9.43
C ILE A 120 -8.59 -8.23 10.02
N ALA A 121 -7.48 -7.74 9.46
CA ALA A 121 -6.14 -8.00 10.01
C ALA A 121 -6.04 -7.54 11.47
N GLY A 122 -6.57 -6.35 11.78
CA GLY A 122 -6.67 -5.86 13.17
C GLY A 122 -7.51 -6.76 14.06
N LEU A 123 -8.68 -7.21 13.57
CA LEU A 123 -9.55 -8.14 14.31
C LEU A 123 -8.85 -9.48 14.59
N ILE A 124 -8.09 -10.02 13.64
CA ILE A 124 -7.32 -11.25 13.83
C ILE A 124 -6.34 -11.10 14.99
N PHE A 125 -5.61 -9.98 15.10
CA PHE A 125 -4.73 -9.74 16.25
C PHE A 125 -5.49 -9.69 17.57
N VAL A 126 -6.65 -9.03 17.61
CA VAL A 126 -7.50 -9.01 18.82
C VAL A 126 -8.05 -10.40 19.15
N LEU A 127 -8.42 -11.20 18.17
CA LEU A 127 -8.92 -12.57 18.39
C LEU A 127 -7.82 -13.55 18.78
N LEU A 128 -6.59 -13.36 18.32
CA LEU A 128 -5.46 -14.19 18.68
C LEU A 128 -4.91 -13.83 20.06
N PHE A 129 -4.62 -12.54 20.29
CA PHE A 129 -3.94 -12.03 21.49
C PHE A 129 -4.90 -11.42 22.52
N GLY A 130 -6.20 -11.40 22.27
CA GLY A 130 -7.19 -10.92 23.23
C GLY A 130 -7.35 -11.87 24.42
N ARG A 131 -8.00 -11.37 25.48
CA ARG A 131 -8.20 -12.10 26.74
C ARG A 131 -8.93 -13.45 26.61
N GLN A 132 -9.75 -13.61 25.57
CA GLN A 132 -10.45 -14.87 25.24
C GLN A 132 -9.88 -15.54 23.97
N GLY A 133 -8.76 -15.03 23.46
CA GLY A 133 -8.12 -15.51 22.24
C GLY A 133 -7.34 -16.80 22.44
N TRP A 134 -6.95 -17.42 21.33
CA TRP A 134 -6.28 -18.74 21.38
C TRP A 134 -4.91 -18.70 22.09
N LEU A 135 -4.22 -17.56 22.03
CA LEU A 135 -2.96 -17.33 22.75
C LEU A 135 -3.16 -16.77 24.17
N GLY A 136 -4.34 -16.23 24.49
CA GLY A 136 -4.65 -15.63 25.80
C GLY A 136 -4.41 -16.56 27.01
N PRO A 137 -4.91 -17.81 27.01
CA PRO A 137 -4.65 -18.78 28.08
C PRO A 137 -3.16 -19.16 28.21
N TRP A 138 -2.43 -19.19 27.09
CA TRP A 138 -1.01 -19.54 27.08
C TRP A 138 -0.13 -18.42 27.66
N LEU A 139 -0.42 -17.16 27.30
CA LEU A 139 0.23 -15.98 27.88
C LEU A 139 -0.11 -15.82 29.38
N ALA A 140 -1.38 -15.99 29.75
CA ALA A 140 -1.81 -15.96 31.15
C ALA A 140 -1.15 -17.06 32.00
N GLY A 141 -0.91 -18.24 31.42
CA GLY A 141 -0.17 -19.33 32.07
C GLY A 141 1.32 -19.06 32.27
N HIS A 142 1.91 -18.14 31.51
CA HIS A 142 3.32 -17.74 31.63
C HIS A 142 3.50 -16.36 32.31
N GLY A 143 2.42 -15.79 32.86
CA GLY A 143 2.46 -14.56 33.66
C GLY A 143 2.60 -13.26 32.87
N ILE A 144 2.20 -13.25 31.59
CA ILE A 144 2.25 -12.10 30.69
C ILE A 144 0.84 -11.73 30.21
#